data_AF-A0A246G3Y1-F1
#
_entry.id   AF-A0A246G3Y1-F1
#
_cell.length_a   1.000
_cell.length_b   1.000
_cell.length_c   1.000
_cell.angle_alpha   90.00
_cell.angle_beta   90.00
_cell.angle_gamma   90.00
#
_symmetry.space_group_name_H-M   'P 1'
#
loop_
_entity.id
_entity.type
_entity.pdbx_description
1 polymer ?
#
loop_
_entity_poly.entity_id
_entity_poly.type
_entity_poly.pdbx_seq_one_letter_code
_entity_poly.pdbx_strand_id
1 'polypeptide(L)'
;MLSATGMDLESFRNIPWSNDIISVPSEQQGFRVYKARAQKYVYFEVQSAFVPLLNKYLKLRSYVLNGKNSKYLFVRIHNGIPSKICDQFLQTYHDRVSHMLDASLPRITSTEYRKYKANWVLDTKGTQVASLVMQNTHRVFSNRYSSSAKKIRQKEFTKLYAYITDLSESEIDDTINTPSGACIGGQVPIDIGTNIGLDKDCSTFWGCLFCVHYALHADAEDLHKLKSMAYTIEVVRDNSSDFTPALSETLNRAKYYINLILEQNPDLIVTDRIIDKQLADGSLHSYWQAYVNLWALTGKI
;
A
#
# COMPACT_ATOMS: atom_id res chain seq x y z
N MET A 1 3.18 -7.09 -32.43
CA MET A 1 2.93 -5.72 -31.95
C MET A 1 1.66 -5.60 -31.12
N LEU A 2 0.49 -6.04 -31.62
CA LEU A 2 -0.78 -5.99 -30.88
C LEU A 2 -0.71 -6.59 -29.46
N SER A 3 -0.12 -7.78 -29.32
CA SER A 3 0.11 -8.43 -28.02
C SER A 3 1.15 -7.73 -27.15
N ALA A 4 2.11 -7.02 -27.74
CA ALA A 4 3.19 -6.36 -27.02
C ALA A 4 2.74 -5.02 -26.42
N THR A 5 1.96 -4.24 -27.18
CA THR A 5 1.52 -2.89 -26.82
C THR A 5 0.12 -2.86 -26.21
N GLY A 6 -0.70 -3.88 -26.49
CA GLY A 6 -2.10 -3.88 -26.12
C GLY A 6 -2.96 -2.86 -26.87
N MET A 7 -2.46 -2.27 -27.96
CA MET A 7 -3.20 -1.29 -28.77
C MET A 7 -4.43 -1.90 -29.47
N ASP A 8 -5.43 -1.08 -29.77
CA ASP A 8 -6.59 -1.51 -30.53
C ASP A 8 -6.27 -1.57 -32.03
N LEU A 9 -7.08 -2.33 -32.77
CA LEU A 9 -6.87 -2.59 -34.19
C LEU A 9 -6.85 -1.30 -35.03
N GLU A 10 -7.72 -0.35 -34.70
CA GLU A 10 -7.80 0.93 -35.41
C GLU A 10 -6.52 1.74 -35.19
N SER A 11 -6.07 1.85 -33.93
CA SER A 11 -4.81 2.53 -33.59
C SER A 11 -3.62 1.89 -34.29
N PHE A 12 -3.54 0.55 -34.30
CA PHE A 12 -2.48 -0.19 -35.01
C PHE A 12 -2.43 0.14 -36.50
N ARG A 13 -3.59 0.17 -37.17
CA ARG A 13 -3.68 0.45 -38.61
C ARG A 13 -3.35 1.90 -38.96
N ASN A 14 -3.52 2.82 -38.01
CA ASN A 14 -3.32 4.25 -38.22
C ASN A 14 -1.99 4.77 -37.65
N ILE A 15 -1.04 3.91 -37.26
CA ILE A 15 0.29 4.34 -36.82
C ILE A 15 0.97 5.09 -37.99
N PRO A 16 1.36 6.37 -37.79
CA PRO A 16 2.03 7.14 -38.82
C PRO A 16 3.45 6.62 -39.04
N TRP A 17 3.91 6.68 -40.28
CA TRP A 17 5.32 6.50 -40.61
C TRP A 17 6.07 7.82 -40.42
N SER A 18 7.19 7.79 -39.67
CA SER A 18 8.22 8.84 -39.69
C SER A 18 9.59 8.19 -39.91
N ASN A 19 10.48 8.86 -40.63
CA ASN A 19 11.87 8.43 -40.81
C ASN A 19 12.65 8.41 -39.47
N ASP A 20 12.17 9.16 -38.47
CA ASP A 20 12.77 9.22 -37.12
C ASP A 20 12.54 7.96 -36.29
N ILE A 21 11.65 7.05 -36.73
CA ILE A 21 11.42 5.75 -36.06
C ILE A 21 12.67 4.85 -36.16
N ILE A 22 13.55 5.11 -37.14
CA ILE A 22 14.74 4.30 -37.43
C ILE A 22 15.91 4.64 -36.48
N SER A 23 15.89 5.80 -35.81
CA SER A 23 17.07 6.38 -35.15
C SER A 23 17.11 6.29 -33.61
N VAL A 24 16.18 5.58 -32.96
CA VAL A 24 16.14 5.55 -31.48
C VAL A 24 16.63 4.21 -30.93
N PRO A 25 17.91 4.12 -30.48
CA PRO A 25 18.35 3.08 -29.56
C PRO A 25 17.84 3.45 -28.16
N SER A 26 16.59 3.09 -27.87
CA SER A 26 16.01 3.21 -26.54
C SER A 26 15.52 1.84 -26.11
N GLU A 27 15.72 1.51 -24.84
CA GLU A 27 15.15 0.32 -24.19
C GLU A 27 13.60 0.27 -24.32
N GLN A 28 12.97 1.40 -24.65
CA GLN A 28 11.54 1.55 -24.91
C GLN A 28 11.30 2.46 -26.14
N GLN A 29 10.73 1.90 -27.21
CA GLN A 29 10.29 2.69 -28.36
C GLN A 29 8.80 3.05 -28.23
N GLY A 30 8.49 4.34 -28.25
CA GLY A 30 7.13 4.88 -28.16
C GLY A 30 6.51 5.21 -29.52
N PHE A 31 5.23 4.87 -29.71
CA PHE A 31 4.41 5.22 -30.87
C PHE A 31 3.29 6.16 -30.44
N ARG A 32 3.15 7.29 -31.12
CA ARG A 32 2.06 8.24 -30.91
C ARG A 32 1.01 8.09 -32.00
N VAL A 33 -0.26 7.94 -31.61
CA VAL A 33 -1.41 7.81 -32.52
C VAL A 33 -2.52 8.74 -32.08
N TYR A 34 -3.18 9.41 -33.04
CA TYR A 34 -4.37 10.21 -32.77
C TYR A 34 -5.63 9.34 -32.77
N LYS A 35 -6.41 9.36 -31.68
CA LYS A 35 -7.70 8.68 -31.59
C LYS A 35 -8.84 9.66 -31.85
N ALA A 36 -9.38 9.64 -33.07
CA ALA A 36 -10.48 10.51 -33.48
C ALA A 36 -11.70 10.41 -32.54
N ARG A 37 -12.12 9.19 -32.20
CA ARG A 37 -13.27 8.94 -31.30
C ARG A 37 -13.12 9.51 -29.88
N ALA A 38 -11.88 9.71 -29.43
CA ALA A 38 -11.56 10.21 -28.09
C ALA A 38 -10.94 11.61 -28.13
N GLN A 39 -10.85 12.21 -29.33
CA GLN A 39 -10.26 13.52 -29.61
C GLN A 39 -8.93 13.77 -28.89
N LYS A 40 -8.08 12.75 -28.81
CA LYS A 40 -6.80 12.84 -28.08
C LYS A 40 -5.70 12.01 -28.71
N TYR A 41 -4.46 12.44 -28.48
CA TYR A 41 -3.28 11.64 -28.77
C TYR A 41 -3.09 10.57 -27.71
N VAL A 42 -2.54 9.45 -28.15
CA VAL A 42 -2.31 8.27 -27.36
C VAL A 42 -0.90 7.76 -27.63
N TYR A 43 -0.20 7.39 -26.56
CA TYR A 43 1.14 6.82 -26.62
C TYR A 43 1.10 5.32 -26.35
N PHE A 44 1.91 4.57 -27.08
CA PHE A 44 2.09 3.13 -26.94
C PHE A 44 3.57 2.80 -26.91
N GLU A 45 4.01 2.14 -25.86
CA GLU A 45 5.40 1.70 -25.75
C GLU A 45 5.55 0.26 -26.20
N VAL A 46 6.68 -0.02 -26.84
CA VAL A 46 7.09 -1.35 -27.22
C VAL A 46 8.27 -1.79 -26.35
N GLN A 47 8.14 -2.97 -25.76
CA GLN A 47 9.17 -3.62 -24.98
C GLN A 47 10.40 -3.95 -25.83
N SER A 48 11.59 -3.87 -25.23
CA SER A 48 12.89 -4.21 -25.82
C SER A 48 12.88 -5.55 -26.57
N ALA A 49 12.19 -6.56 -26.03
CA ALA A 49 12.06 -7.90 -26.64
C ALA A 49 11.42 -7.89 -28.04
N PHE A 50 10.59 -6.90 -28.38
CA PHE A 50 9.96 -6.82 -29.70
C PHE A 50 10.77 -5.96 -30.70
N VAL A 51 11.69 -5.13 -30.22
CA VAL A 51 12.50 -4.24 -31.07
C VAL A 51 13.24 -4.99 -32.19
N PRO A 52 13.88 -6.16 -31.95
CA PRO A 52 14.52 -6.93 -33.02
C PRO A 52 13.55 -7.34 -34.14
N LEU A 53 12.32 -7.73 -33.79
CA LEU A 53 11.31 -8.13 -34.76
C LEU A 53 10.77 -6.93 -35.55
N LEU A 54 10.60 -5.78 -34.88
CA LEU A 54 10.24 -4.53 -35.55
C LEU A 54 11.31 -4.13 -36.56
N ASN A 55 12.60 -4.18 -36.19
CA ASN A 55 13.71 -3.86 -37.09
C ASN A 55 13.73 -4.76 -38.33
N LYS A 56 13.45 -6.07 -38.18
CA LYS A 56 13.29 -6.99 -39.31
C LYS A 56 12.13 -6.55 -40.22
N TYR A 57 10.99 -6.18 -39.64
CA TYR A 57 9.86 -5.65 -40.40
C TYR A 57 10.21 -4.34 -41.13
N LEU A 58 10.95 -3.42 -40.52
CA LEU A 58 11.34 -2.16 -41.16
C LEU A 58 12.20 -2.38 -42.42
N LYS A 59 13.13 -3.35 -42.37
CA LYS A 59 13.90 -3.80 -43.54
C LYS A 59 13.02 -4.40 -44.63
N LEU A 60 12.05 -5.24 -44.25
CA LEU A 60 11.08 -5.81 -45.20
C LEU A 60 10.21 -4.72 -45.83
N ARG A 61 9.76 -3.76 -45.03
CA ARG A 61 8.94 -2.64 -45.47
C ARG A 61 9.67 -1.80 -46.51
N SER A 62 10.93 -1.42 -46.26
CA SER A 62 11.73 -0.63 -47.22
C SER A 62 11.90 -1.38 -48.54
N TYR A 63 12.15 -2.70 -48.48
CA TYR A 63 12.25 -3.55 -49.66
C TYR A 63 10.95 -3.62 -50.45
N VAL A 64 9.82 -3.89 -49.78
CA VAL A 64 8.50 -4.04 -50.41
C VAL A 64 7.98 -2.71 -51.00
N LEU A 65 8.31 -1.58 -50.37
CA LEU A 65 7.93 -0.27 -50.88
C LEU A 65 8.75 0.18 -52.09
N ASN A 66 10.01 -0.27 -52.20
CA ASN A 66 10.91 0.03 -53.32
C ASN A 66 10.88 1.53 -53.72
N GLY A 67 11.07 2.42 -52.76
CA GLY A 67 11.06 3.88 -52.96
C GLY A 67 9.67 4.54 -52.97
N LYS A 68 8.57 3.79 -52.90
CA LYS A 68 7.20 4.35 -52.82
C LYS A 68 6.90 4.87 -51.42
N ASN A 69 6.27 6.05 -51.36
CA ASN A 69 5.87 6.68 -50.10
C ASN A 69 4.59 6.07 -49.53
N SER A 70 4.53 5.94 -48.21
CA SER A 70 3.31 5.56 -47.48
C SER A 70 3.24 6.32 -46.15
N LYS A 71 2.04 6.83 -45.85
CA LYS A 71 1.72 7.54 -44.61
C LYS A 71 1.69 6.61 -43.38
N TYR A 72 1.51 5.31 -43.59
CA TYR A 72 1.32 4.34 -42.51
C TYR A 72 2.57 3.47 -42.29
N LEU A 73 2.85 3.13 -41.03
CA LEU A 73 3.93 2.22 -40.65
C LEU A 73 3.67 0.82 -41.22
N PHE A 74 2.46 0.30 -41.03
CA PHE A 74 2.03 -0.99 -41.56
C PHE A 74 1.27 -0.83 -42.87
N VAL A 75 1.71 -1.54 -43.90
CA VAL A 75 1.21 -1.38 -45.27
C VAL A 75 0.79 -2.70 -45.89
N ARG A 76 -0.19 -2.62 -46.78
CA ARG A 76 -0.56 -3.65 -47.75
C ARG A 76 -0.17 -3.16 -49.14
N ILE A 77 0.40 -4.03 -49.96
CA ILE A 77 0.56 -3.76 -51.39
C ILE A 77 -0.62 -4.38 -52.13
N HIS A 78 -1.31 -3.57 -52.92
CA HIS A 78 -2.38 -4.03 -53.81
C HIS A 78 -2.12 -3.47 -55.20
N ASN A 79 -1.95 -4.34 -56.19
CA ASN A 79 -1.57 -3.97 -57.56
C ASN A 79 -0.35 -3.02 -57.61
N GLY A 80 0.65 -3.29 -56.77
CA GLY A 80 1.86 -2.47 -56.65
C GLY A 80 1.68 -1.14 -55.92
N ILE A 81 0.47 -0.78 -55.45
CA ILE A 81 0.20 0.47 -54.74
C ILE A 81 0.19 0.20 -53.22
N PRO A 82 1.00 0.92 -52.43
CA PRO A 82 0.96 0.83 -50.99
C PRO A 82 -0.30 1.48 -50.42
N SER A 83 -0.99 0.76 -49.54
CA SER A 83 -2.23 1.18 -48.91
C SER A 83 -2.27 0.77 -47.45
N LYS A 84 -3.21 1.35 -46.69
CA LYS A 84 -3.46 0.96 -45.30
C LYS A 84 -3.86 -0.50 -45.23
N ILE A 85 -3.36 -1.23 -44.23
CA ILE A 85 -3.81 -2.61 -43.96
C ILE A 85 -5.34 -2.63 -43.74
N CYS A 86 -6.03 -3.67 -44.23
CA CYS A 86 -7.48 -3.85 -44.00
C CYS A 86 -7.77 -4.27 -42.55
N ASP A 87 -9.00 -4.10 -42.10
CA ASP A 87 -9.48 -4.58 -40.79
C ASP A 87 -9.52 -6.11 -40.72
N GLN A 88 -9.81 -6.78 -41.84
CA GLN A 88 -9.88 -8.24 -41.90
C GLN A 88 -8.51 -8.91 -42.03
N PHE A 89 -7.39 -8.18 -41.96
CA PHE A 89 -6.08 -8.76 -42.24
C PHE A 89 -5.77 -9.96 -41.32
N LEU A 90 -6.12 -9.87 -40.03
CA LEU A 90 -5.93 -10.96 -39.07
C LEU A 90 -6.72 -12.21 -39.47
N GLN A 91 -7.93 -12.05 -39.99
CA GLN A 91 -8.73 -13.16 -40.50
C GLN A 91 -8.06 -13.75 -41.74
N THR A 92 -7.67 -12.92 -42.71
CA THR A 92 -6.99 -13.39 -43.92
C THR A 92 -5.70 -14.16 -43.62
N TYR A 93 -4.91 -13.71 -42.64
CA TYR A 93 -3.71 -14.45 -42.22
C TYR A 93 -4.05 -15.73 -41.48
N HIS A 94 -5.04 -15.71 -40.58
CA HIS A 94 -5.51 -16.91 -39.88
C HIS A 94 -5.99 -17.96 -40.88
N ASP A 95 -6.88 -17.59 -41.81
CA ASP A 95 -7.41 -18.50 -42.83
C ASP A 95 -6.27 -19.11 -43.66
N ARG A 96 -5.28 -18.31 -44.08
CA ARG A 96 -4.13 -18.84 -44.84
C ARG A 96 -3.32 -19.84 -44.02
N VAL A 97 -3.02 -19.52 -42.77
CA VAL A 97 -2.21 -20.36 -41.89
C VAL A 97 -2.97 -21.65 -41.54
N SER A 98 -4.27 -21.57 -41.25
CA SER A 98 -5.06 -22.73 -40.88
C SER A 98 -5.22 -23.71 -42.05
N HIS A 99 -5.43 -23.21 -43.27
CA HIS A 99 -5.51 -24.06 -44.46
C HIS A 99 -4.16 -24.67 -44.84
N MET A 100 -3.04 -23.97 -44.60
CA MET A 100 -1.72 -24.45 -45.01
C MET A 100 -1.02 -25.33 -43.98
N LEU A 101 -1.26 -25.11 -42.67
CA LEU A 101 -0.49 -25.72 -41.59
C LEU A 101 -1.34 -26.54 -40.64
N ASP A 102 -2.45 -25.99 -40.13
CA ASP A 102 -3.26 -26.65 -39.10
C ASP A 102 -4.70 -26.12 -39.07
N ALA A 103 -5.65 -26.95 -39.51
CA ALA A 103 -7.07 -26.60 -39.53
C ALA A 103 -7.67 -26.43 -38.12
N SER A 104 -7.03 -26.97 -37.08
CA SER A 104 -7.49 -26.85 -35.69
C SER A 104 -7.04 -25.55 -35.02
N LEU A 105 -6.24 -24.72 -35.71
CA LEU A 105 -5.68 -23.49 -35.14
C LEU A 105 -6.79 -22.51 -34.72
N PRO A 106 -6.86 -22.12 -33.43
CA PRO A 106 -7.89 -21.20 -32.97
C PRO A 106 -7.73 -19.82 -33.61
N ARG A 107 -8.86 -19.21 -33.98
CA ARG A 107 -8.89 -17.86 -34.53
C ARG A 107 -8.64 -16.84 -33.43
N ILE A 108 -7.51 -16.12 -33.52
CA ILE A 108 -7.17 -15.05 -32.56
C ILE A 108 -7.48 -13.68 -33.17
N THR A 109 -8.37 -12.95 -32.52
CA THR A 109 -8.80 -11.60 -32.86
C THR A 109 -7.91 -10.54 -32.20
N SER A 110 -7.96 -9.31 -32.72
CA SER A 110 -7.30 -8.15 -32.09
C SER A 110 -7.76 -7.92 -30.65
N THR A 111 -9.05 -8.20 -30.38
CA THR A 111 -9.63 -8.15 -29.03
C THR A 111 -9.00 -9.18 -28.10
N GLU A 112 -8.76 -10.40 -28.56
CA GLU A 112 -8.12 -11.44 -27.76
C GLU A 112 -6.64 -11.14 -27.47
N TYR A 113 -5.89 -10.64 -28.45
CA TYR A 113 -4.53 -10.15 -28.19
C TYR A 113 -4.51 -9.03 -27.14
N ARG A 114 -5.49 -8.11 -27.21
CA ARG A 114 -5.63 -7.04 -26.22
C ARG A 114 -6.01 -7.58 -24.84
N LYS A 115 -6.92 -8.55 -24.76
CA LYS A 115 -7.31 -9.21 -23.50
C LYS A 115 -6.14 -9.95 -22.88
N TYR A 116 -5.36 -10.68 -23.68
CA TYR A 116 -4.16 -11.37 -23.24
C TYR A 116 -3.17 -10.40 -22.59
N LYS A 117 -2.85 -9.29 -23.27
CA LYS A 117 -1.93 -8.28 -22.70
C LYS A 117 -2.52 -7.63 -21.44
N ALA A 118 -3.81 -7.29 -21.44
CA ALA A 118 -4.49 -6.72 -20.28
C ALA A 118 -4.41 -7.64 -19.05
N ASN A 119 -4.69 -8.94 -19.23
CA ASN A 119 -4.60 -9.93 -18.16
C ASN A 119 -3.16 -10.11 -17.69
N TRP A 120 -2.18 -10.19 -18.60
CA TRP A 120 -0.77 -10.30 -18.22
C TRP A 120 -0.29 -9.10 -17.38
N VAL A 121 -0.64 -7.87 -17.77
CA VAL A 121 -0.29 -6.67 -16.98
C VAL A 121 -1.03 -6.66 -15.65
N LEU A 122 -2.30 -7.05 -15.64
CA LEU A 122 -3.10 -7.14 -14.42
C LEU A 122 -2.49 -8.14 -13.42
N ASP A 123 -2.08 -9.31 -13.90
CA ASP A 123 -1.50 -10.37 -13.07
C ASP A 123 -0.10 -10.03 -12.54
N THR A 124 0.68 -9.26 -13.30
CA THR A 124 2.07 -8.94 -12.95
C THR A 124 2.25 -7.59 -12.24
N LYS A 125 1.42 -6.61 -12.56
CA LYS A 125 1.60 -5.20 -12.18
C LYS A 125 0.37 -4.58 -11.51
N GLY A 126 -0.73 -5.32 -11.38
CA GLY A 126 -1.95 -4.85 -10.72
C GLY A 126 -2.89 -4.03 -11.61
N THR A 127 -4.04 -3.67 -11.02
CA THR A 127 -5.20 -3.12 -11.77
C THR A 127 -4.96 -1.71 -12.29
N GLN A 128 -4.27 -0.87 -11.52
CA GLN A 128 -3.99 0.53 -11.84
C GLN A 128 -3.11 0.61 -13.09
N VAL A 129 -1.99 -0.12 -13.10
CA VAL A 129 -1.06 -0.18 -14.23
C VAL A 129 -1.76 -0.77 -15.46
N ALA A 130 -2.53 -1.85 -15.29
CA ALA A 130 -3.27 -2.45 -16.39
C ALA A 130 -4.30 -1.48 -17.02
N SER A 131 -4.97 -0.66 -16.21
CA SER A 131 -5.91 0.36 -16.69
C SER A 131 -5.22 1.46 -17.50
N LEU A 132 -4.03 1.90 -17.07
CA LEU A 132 -3.21 2.89 -17.76
C LEU A 132 -2.74 2.37 -19.13
N VAL A 133 -2.17 1.16 -19.16
CA VAL A 133 -1.70 0.53 -20.41
C VAL A 133 -2.87 0.31 -21.37
N MET A 134 -4.05 -0.06 -20.86
CA MET A 134 -5.26 -0.20 -21.68
C MET A 134 -5.98 1.12 -21.98
N GLN A 135 -5.50 2.27 -21.47
CA GLN A 135 -6.06 3.60 -21.70
C GLN A 135 -7.56 3.69 -21.41
N ASN A 136 -7.99 2.95 -20.40
CA ASN A 136 -9.36 2.97 -19.89
C ASN A 136 -9.33 3.57 -18.50
N THR A 137 -10.45 4.14 -18.05
CA THR A 137 -10.59 4.47 -16.63
C THR A 137 -10.56 3.17 -15.81
N HIS A 138 -10.09 3.26 -14.56
CA HIS A 138 -10.06 2.12 -13.64
C HIS A 138 -11.41 1.40 -13.53
N ARG A 139 -12.51 2.16 -13.51
CA ARG A 139 -13.89 1.64 -13.48
C ARG A 139 -14.24 0.83 -14.74
N VAL A 140 -13.98 1.38 -15.93
CA VAL A 140 -14.28 0.70 -17.20
C VAL A 140 -13.41 -0.54 -17.38
N PHE A 141 -12.14 -0.47 -16.95
CA PHE A 141 -11.24 -1.61 -16.98
C PHE A 141 -11.73 -2.73 -16.04
N SER A 142 -12.06 -2.39 -14.78
CA SER A 142 -12.60 -3.33 -13.80
C SER A 142 -13.87 -4.03 -14.27
N ASN A 143 -14.77 -3.33 -14.97
CA ASN A 143 -15.98 -3.93 -15.52
C ASN A 143 -15.67 -4.90 -16.68
N ARG A 144 -14.70 -4.59 -17.54
CA ARG A 144 -14.35 -5.42 -18.71
C ARG A 144 -13.49 -6.64 -18.36
N TYR A 145 -12.73 -6.56 -17.28
CA TYR A 145 -11.77 -7.60 -16.84
C TYR A 145 -12.10 -8.11 -15.43
N SER A 146 -13.38 -8.09 -15.06
CA SER A 146 -13.91 -8.27 -13.71
C SER A 146 -13.44 -9.56 -13.03
N SER A 147 -13.39 -10.68 -13.74
CA SER A 147 -13.00 -11.98 -13.19
C SER A 147 -11.53 -12.00 -12.73
N SER A 148 -10.60 -11.58 -13.58
CA SER A 148 -9.18 -11.50 -13.23
C SER A 148 -8.94 -10.42 -12.17
N ALA A 149 -9.59 -9.26 -12.30
CA ALA A 149 -9.44 -8.16 -11.35
C ALA A 149 -9.96 -8.52 -9.96
N LYS A 150 -11.04 -9.31 -9.86
CA LYS A 150 -11.55 -9.85 -8.59
C LYS A 150 -10.52 -10.77 -7.93
N LYS A 151 -9.88 -11.66 -8.68
CA LYS A 151 -8.85 -12.57 -8.17
C LYS A 151 -7.64 -11.82 -7.62
N ILE A 152 -7.17 -10.78 -8.32
CA ILE A 152 -6.07 -9.92 -7.85
C ILE A 152 -6.47 -9.20 -6.57
N ARG A 153 -7.65 -8.55 -6.54
CA ARG A 153 -8.13 -7.86 -5.34
C ARG A 153 -8.27 -8.79 -4.14
N GLN A 154 -8.78 -10.00 -4.35
CA GLN A 154 -8.84 -11.00 -3.29
C GLN A 154 -7.45 -11.34 -2.77
N LYS A 155 -6.45 -11.56 -3.63
CA LYS A 155 -5.06 -11.79 -3.22
C LYS A 155 -4.47 -10.61 -2.46
N GLU A 156 -4.69 -9.38 -2.93
CA GLU A 156 -4.21 -8.17 -2.25
C GLU A 156 -4.86 -8.01 -0.87
N PHE A 157 -6.18 -8.24 -0.78
CA PHE A 157 -6.90 -8.21 0.49
C PHE A 157 -6.42 -9.31 1.45
N THR A 158 -6.18 -10.54 0.96
CA THR A 158 -5.60 -11.61 1.78
C THR A 158 -4.21 -11.25 2.30
N LYS A 159 -3.36 -10.62 1.47
CA LYS A 159 -2.03 -10.16 1.89
C LYS A 159 -2.12 -9.05 2.95
N LEU A 160 -3.01 -8.08 2.74
CA LEU A 160 -3.23 -7.00 3.70
C LEU A 160 -3.78 -7.57 5.01
N TYR A 161 -4.75 -8.47 4.94
CA TYR A 161 -5.32 -9.13 6.11
C TYR A 161 -4.24 -9.92 6.86
N ALA A 162 -3.44 -10.74 6.17
CA ALA A 162 -2.32 -11.44 6.79
C ALA A 162 -1.30 -10.49 7.43
N TYR A 163 -1.00 -9.34 6.80
CA TYR A 163 -0.13 -8.32 7.38
C TYR A 163 -0.74 -7.66 8.63
N ILE A 164 -2.04 -7.34 8.61
CA ILE A 164 -2.75 -6.81 9.78
C ILE A 164 -2.80 -7.88 10.88
N THR A 165 -3.02 -9.14 10.53
CA THR A 165 -3.02 -10.27 11.47
C THR A 165 -1.64 -10.49 12.07
N ASP A 166 -0.56 -10.42 11.29
CA ASP A 166 0.82 -10.50 11.78
C ASP A 166 1.16 -9.32 12.72
N LEU A 167 0.63 -8.13 12.44
CA LEU A 167 0.71 -6.98 13.34
C LEU A 167 -0.17 -7.12 14.59
N SER A 168 -1.25 -7.91 14.54
CA SER A 168 -2.17 -8.13 15.67
C SER A 168 -1.91 -9.41 16.44
N GLU A 169 -1.12 -10.35 15.89
CA GLU A 169 -0.63 -11.57 16.55
C GLU A 169 0.46 -11.27 17.58
N SER A 170 0.84 -9.99 17.75
CA SER A 170 1.26 -9.51 19.06
C SER A 170 0.06 -9.36 20.00
N GLU A 171 -0.77 -10.40 20.14
CA GLU A 171 -1.44 -10.63 21.41
C GLU A 171 -0.30 -10.99 22.36
N ILE A 172 0.19 -10.00 23.11
CA ILE A 172 1.20 -10.22 24.13
C ILE A 172 0.50 -10.94 25.29
N ASP A 173 0.27 -12.25 25.13
CA ASP A 173 -0.42 -13.09 26.12
C ASP A 173 0.45 -13.28 27.38
N ASP A 174 1.76 -13.04 27.27
CA ASP A 174 2.73 -13.04 28.38
C ASP A 174 3.18 -11.62 28.76
N THR A 175 2.25 -10.72 29.10
CA THR A 175 2.64 -9.47 29.76
C THR A 175 2.87 -9.67 31.26
N ILE A 176 3.91 -9.03 31.78
CA ILE A 176 4.15 -8.91 33.22
C ILE A 176 3.34 -7.72 33.74
N ASN A 177 2.49 -7.96 34.73
CA ASN A 177 1.74 -6.91 35.41
C ASN A 177 2.69 -5.94 36.13
N THR A 178 2.49 -4.62 35.94
CA THR A 178 3.28 -3.57 36.59
C THR A 178 2.38 -2.55 37.29
N PRO A 179 2.88 -1.81 38.29
CA PRO A 179 2.12 -0.72 38.92
C PRO A 179 1.68 0.43 38.01
N SER A 180 2.30 0.58 36.83
CA SER A 180 1.95 1.60 35.83
C SER A 180 1.10 1.08 34.68
N GLY A 181 0.78 -0.23 34.63
CA GLY A 181 0.11 -0.88 33.50
C GLY A 181 0.61 -2.31 33.33
N ALA A 182 1.19 -2.63 32.17
CA ALA A 182 1.83 -3.91 31.89
C ALA A 182 3.19 -3.74 31.17
N CYS A 183 3.96 -4.82 31.08
CA CYS A 183 5.25 -4.86 30.40
C CYS A 183 5.39 -6.14 29.57
N ILE A 184 6.00 -6.05 28.40
CA ILE A 184 6.25 -7.20 27.51
C ILE A 184 7.33 -8.15 28.08
N GLY A 185 7.99 -7.76 29.19
CA GLY A 185 8.85 -8.63 30.00
C GLY A 185 10.25 -8.93 29.42
N GLY A 186 11.17 -9.34 30.31
CA GLY A 186 12.46 -9.97 29.95
C GLY A 186 13.57 -9.09 29.37
N GLN A 187 13.44 -7.76 29.38
CA GLN A 187 14.32 -6.86 28.60
C GLN A 187 14.79 -5.64 29.40
N VAL A 188 15.95 -5.09 28.99
CA VAL A 188 16.53 -3.85 29.53
C VAL A 188 15.63 -2.67 29.14
N PRO A 189 15.36 -1.68 30.02
CA PRO A 189 14.52 -0.54 29.68
C PRO A 189 15.12 0.29 28.52
N ILE A 190 14.36 0.42 27.43
CA ILE A 190 14.74 1.21 26.25
C ILE A 190 13.77 2.38 26.10
N ASP A 191 14.32 3.59 26.11
CA ASP A 191 13.59 4.84 25.95
C ASP A 191 13.06 4.99 24.51
N ILE A 192 11.84 5.49 24.36
CA ILE A 192 11.20 5.75 23.06
C ILE A 192 11.78 6.95 22.29
N GLY A 193 12.91 7.52 22.74
CA GLY A 193 13.59 8.68 22.16
C GLY A 193 13.19 10.03 22.77
N THR A 194 12.54 10.02 23.93
CA THR A 194 12.02 11.21 24.63
C THR A 194 13.05 11.94 25.48
N ASN A 195 14.13 11.27 25.96
CA ASN A 195 15.22 11.88 26.75
C ASN A 195 14.74 12.78 27.92
N ILE A 196 13.72 12.35 28.66
CA ILE A 196 13.07 13.15 29.72
C ILE A 196 13.87 13.26 31.03
N GLY A 197 15.05 12.64 31.11
CA GLY A 197 15.91 12.70 32.29
C GLY A 197 15.43 11.87 33.49
N LEU A 198 14.49 10.92 33.29
CA LEU A 198 14.24 9.87 34.28
C LEU A 198 15.30 8.78 34.16
N ASP A 199 15.74 8.27 35.31
CA ASP A 199 16.60 7.10 35.35
C ASP A 199 15.86 5.88 34.77
N LYS A 200 16.58 5.11 33.95
CA LYS A 200 16.05 3.91 33.28
C LYS A 200 16.04 2.73 34.24
N ASP A 201 15.24 2.85 35.29
CA ASP A 201 15.12 1.83 36.32
C ASP A 201 13.70 1.24 36.36
N CYS A 202 13.62 -0.08 36.16
CA CYS A 202 12.38 -0.83 36.30
C CYS A 202 11.86 -0.90 37.75
N SER A 203 12.60 -0.35 38.72
CA SER A 203 12.16 -0.18 40.11
C SER A 203 11.30 1.06 40.34
N THR A 204 11.44 2.10 39.51
CA THR A 204 10.71 3.36 39.62
C THR A 204 9.73 3.51 38.46
N PHE A 205 8.52 2.96 38.62
CA PHE A 205 7.51 2.81 37.55
C PHE A 205 7.04 4.11 36.87
N TRP A 206 7.49 5.28 37.33
CA TRP A 206 7.30 6.57 36.67
C TRP A 206 7.81 6.57 35.22
N GLY A 207 8.97 5.95 34.98
CA GLY A 207 9.63 5.91 33.67
C GLY A 207 9.02 4.91 32.69
N CYS A 208 8.16 4.00 33.16
CA CYS A 208 7.61 2.94 32.32
C CYS A 208 6.85 3.47 31.11
N LEU A 209 6.11 4.58 31.24
CA LEU A 209 5.32 5.16 30.16
C LEU A 209 6.15 5.60 28.92
N PHE A 210 7.47 5.69 29.08
CA PHE A 210 8.42 6.11 28.05
C PHE A 210 9.32 4.96 27.59
N CYS A 211 8.96 3.72 27.94
CA CYS A 211 9.68 2.52 27.53
C CYS A 211 9.01 1.89 26.29
N VAL A 212 9.82 1.41 25.34
CA VAL A 212 9.31 0.67 24.17
C VAL A 212 8.62 -0.65 24.54
N HIS A 213 8.91 -1.19 25.73
CA HIS A 213 8.34 -2.45 26.24
C HIS A 213 7.09 -2.24 27.09
N TYR A 214 6.63 -1.00 27.26
CA TYR A 214 5.42 -0.70 27.99
C TYR A 214 4.20 -1.19 27.23
N ALA A 215 3.34 -1.93 27.93
CA ALA A 215 2.07 -2.42 27.42
C ALA A 215 0.94 -1.82 28.27
N LEU A 216 -0.20 -1.60 27.63
CA LEU A 216 -1.37 -1.00 28.25
C LEU A 216 -2.63 -1.69 27.76
N HIS A 217 -3.44 -2.18 28.68
CA HIS A 217 -4.74 -2.75 28.39
C HIS A 217 -5.85 -1.72 28.63
N ALA A 218 -6.85 -1.68 27.75
CA ALA A 218 -8.01 -0.81 27.90
C ALA A 218 -9.05 -1.41 28.87
N ASP A 219 -8.61 -1.69 30.11
CA ASP A 219 -9.42 -2.30 31.16
C ASP A 219 -9.50 -1.44 32.43
N ALA A 220 -10.30 -1.90 33.41
CA ALA A 220 -10.49 -1.20 34.66
C ALA A 220 -9.24 -1.16 35.55
N GLU A 221 -8.38 -2.16 35.44
CA GLU A 221 -7.21 -2.35 36.31
C GLU A 221 -6.10 -1.39 35.91
N ASP A 222 -5.75 -1.33 34.63
CA ASP A 222 -4.75 -0.41 34.10
C ASP A 222 -5.22 1.06 34.17
N LEU A 223 -6.54 1.30 34.02
CA LEU A 223 -7.14 2.60 34.28
C LEU A 223 -6.91 3.04 35.74
N HIS A 224 -7.17 2.18 36.71
CA HIS A 224 -6.99 2.50 38.13
C HIS A 224 -5.53 2.76 38.49
N LYS A 225 -4.60 1.97 37.94
CA LYS A 225 -3.15 2.16 38.11
C LYS A 225 -2.69 3.53 37.59
N LEU A 226 -3.07 3.89 36.36
CA LEU A 226 -2.67 5.16 35.76
C LEU A 226 -3.27 6.37 36.48
N LYS A 227 -4.54 6.29 36.91
CA LYS A 227 -5.17 7.38 37.69
C LYS A 227 -4.53 7.52 39.07
N SER A 228 -4.18 6.41 39.72
CA SER A 228 -3.44 6.43 41.00
C SER A 228 -2.03 7.01 40.87
N MET A 229 -1.33 6.65 39.78
CA MET A 229 -0.04 7.22 39.43
C MET A 229 -0.14 8.73 39.20
N ALA A 230 -1.10 9.17 38.38
CA ALA A 230 -1.33 10.59 38.10
C ALA A 230 -1.65 11.37 39.38
N TYR A 231 -2.54 10.85 40.23
CA TYR A 231 -2.89 11.45 41.52
C TYR A 231 -1.65 11.59 42.41
N THR A 232 -0.81 10.56 42.50
CA THR A 232 0.42 10.59 43.31
C THR A 232 1.39 11.68 42.83
N ILE A 233 1.55 11.85 41.51
CA ILE A 233 2.38 12.93 40.95
C ILE A 233 1.80 14.31 41.29
N GLU A 234 0.48 14.45 41.29
CA GLU A 234 -0.18 15.71 41.68
C GLU A 234 0.01 16.01 43.17
N VAL A 235 -0.08 15.00 44.04
CA VAL A 235 0.25 15.17 45.47
C VAL A 235 1.69 15.63 45.66
N VAL A 236 2.64 15.00 44.96
CA VAL A 236 4.05 15.42 44.98
C VAL A 236 4.23 16.85 44.48
N ARG A 237 3.57 17.21 43.38
CA ARG A 237 3.61 18.57 42.81
C ARG A 237 3.16 19.62 43.83
N ASP A 238 2.09 19.32 44.56
CA ASP A 238 1.45 20.29 45.44
C ASP A 238 2.11 20.38 46.82
N ASN A 239 2.90 19.36 47.23
CA ASN A 239 3.40 19.23 48.59
C ASN A 239 4.92 18.97 48.71
N SER A 240 5.67 18.83 47.62
CA SER A 240 7.12 18.58 47.65
C SER A 240 7.90 19.52 46.72
N SER A 241 9.11 19.89 47.13
CA SER A 241 10.10 20.54 46.25
C SER A 241 10.69 19.59 45.20
N ASP A 242 10.45 18.29 45.34
CA ASP A 242 11.02 17.25 44.46
C ASP A 242 10.25 17.07 43.15
N PHE A 243 9.25 17.93 42.89
CA PHE A 243 8.55 17.93 41.61
C PHE A 243 9.48 18.39 40.48
N THR A 244 9.75 17.49 39.54
CA THR A 244 10.65 17.73 38.42
C THR A 244 9.89 17.91 37.10
N PRO A 245 10.50 18.54 36.08
CA PRO A 245 9.95 18.56 34.72
C PRO A 245 9.65 17.15 34.17
N ALA A 246 10.47 16.17 34.56
CA ALA A 246 10.30 14.77 34.17
C ALA A 246 9.00 14.16 34.75
N LEU A 247 8.67 14.46 36.01
CA LEU A 247 7.39 14.08 36.62
C LEU A 247 6.21 14.81 35.97
N SER A 248 6.38 16.09 35.58
CA SER A 248 5.34 16.80 34.82
C SER A 248 5.03 16.12 33.48
N GLU A 249 6.06 15.68 32.76
CA GLU A 249 5.87 15.01 31.48
C GLU A 249 5.23 13.62 31.66
N THR A 250 5.62 12.94 32.74
CA THR A 250 5.02 11.67 33.15
C THR A 250 3.52 11.83 33.45
N LEU A 251 3.13 12.90 34.15
CA LEU A 251 1.72 13.22 34.42
C LEU A 251 0.94 13.48 33.11
N ASN A 252 1.51 14.25 32.19
CA ASN A 252 0.88 14.52 30.90
C ASN A 252 0.64 13.24 30.11
N ARG A 253 1.63 12.35 30.09
CA ARG A 253 1.55 11.07 29.37
C ARG A 253 0.57 10.10 30.03
N ALA A 254 0.53 10.04 31.36
CA ALA A 254 -0.49 9.28 32.08
C ALA A 254 -1.91 9.76 31.73
N LYS A 255 -2.15 11.07 31.76
CA LYS A 255 -3.45 11.66 31.37
C LYS A 255 -3.82 11.35 29.92
N TYR A 256 -2.85 11.40 29.01
CA TYR A 256 -3.06 11.00 27.62
C TYR A 256 -3.50 9.53 27.50
N TYR A 257 -2.82 8.62 28.19
CA TYR A 257 -3.17 7.19 28.18
C TYR A 257 -4.52 6.88 28.85
N ILE A 258 -4.87 7.59 29.93
CA ILE A 258 -6.21 7.49 30.53
C ILE A 258 -7.30 7.84 29.51
N ASN A 259 -7.13 8.95 28.78
CA ASN A 259 -8.08 9.33 27.73
C ASN A 259 -8.15 8.27 26.62
N LEU A 260 -7.01 7.73 26.21
CA LEU A 260 -6.95 6.68 25.19
C LEU A 260 -7.72 5.41 25.61
N ILE A 261 -7.59 4.99 26.88
CA ILE A 261 -8.34 3.84 27.43
C ILE A 261 -9.84 4.10 27.36
N LEU A 262 -10.29 5.28 27.78
CA LEU A 262 -11.72 5.64 27.78
C LEU A 262 -12.30 5.78 26.37
N GLU A 263 -11.49 6.24 25.41
CA GLU A 263 -11.86 6.28 23.99
C GLU A 263 -11.98 4.88 23.38
N GLN A 264 -11.08 3.96 23.75
CA GLN A 264 -11.08 2.59 23.24
C GLN A 264 -12.13 1.69 23.91
N ASN A 265 -12.43 1.93 25.18
CA ASN A 265 -13.43 1.18 25.95
C ASN A 265 -14.39 2.12 26.68
N PRO A 266 -15.41 2.66 25.98
CA PRO A 266 -16.38 3.60 26.56
C PRO A 266 -17.21 3.03 27.72
N ASP A 267 -17.30 1.70 27.87
CA ASP A 267 -18.03 1.07 28.97
C ASP A 267 -17.37 1.34 30.33
N LEU A 268 -16.09 1.74 30.34
CA LEU A 268 -15.37 2.11 31.55
C LEU A 268 -15.77 3.47 32.14
N ILE A 269 -16.60 4.28 31.48
CA ILE A 269 -16.98 5.63 31.97
C ILE A 269 -17.59 5.59 33.38
N VAL A 270 -18.36 4.56 33.72
CA VAL A 270 -18.91 4.42 35.07
C VAL A 270 -17.81 4.06 36.07
N THR A 271 -16.92 3.14 35.70
CA THR A 271 -15.76 2.72 36.49
C THR A 271 -14.80 3.88 36.75
N ASP A 272 -14.55 4.71 35.73
CA ASP A 272 -13.72 5.90 35.79
C ASP A 272 -14.17 6.86 36.90
N ARG A 273 -15.48 7.12 36.99
CA ARG A 273 -16.10 7.95 38.03
C ARG A 273 -16.04 7.31 39.41
N ILE A 274 -16.08 5.98 39.49
CA ILE A 274 -15.92 5.26 40.77
C ILE A 274 -14.48 5.41 41.25
N ILE A 275 -13.51 5.22 40.36
CA ILE A 275 -12.08 5.41 40.65
C ILE A 275 -11.82 6.85 41.09
N ASP A 276 -12.40 7.87 40.43
CA ASP A 276 -12.24 9.27 40.86
C ASP A 276 -12.70 9.51 42.30
N LYS A 277 -13.83 8.91 42.70
CA LYS A 277 -14.32 8.99 44.08
C LYS A 277 -13.37 8.29 45.04
N GLN A 278 -12.90 7.09 44.70
CA GLN A 278 -11.95 6.34 45.52
C GLN A 278 -10.65 7.13 45.75
N LEU A 279 -10.12 7.76 44.70
CA LEU A 279 -8.92 8.60 44.79
C LEU A 279 -9.17 9.84 45.65
N ALA A 280 -10.33 10.49 45.51
CA ALA A 280 -10.72 11.62 46.36
C ALA A 280 -10.83 11.23 47.85
N ASP A 281 -11.27 10.00 48.14
CA ASP A 281 -11.33 9.42 49.47
C ASP A 281 -9.97 8.89 49.98
N GLY A 282 -8.90 9.05 49.18
CA GLY A 282 -7.54 8.65 49.52
C GLY A 282 -7.24 7.15 49.35
N SER A 283 -8.05 6.44 48.55
CA SER A 283 -7.89 5.02 48.21
C SER A 283 -7.30 4.87 46.81
N LEU A 284 -5.98 4.68 46.75
CA LEU A 284 -5.22 4.42 45.52
C LEU A 284 -5.05 2.92 45.27
N HIS A 285 -4.62 2.58 44.05
CA HIS A 285 -4.11 1.25 43.75
C HIS A 285 -2.92 0.90 44.66
N SER A 286 -2.86 -0.38 45.08
CA SER A 286 -2.02 -0.89 46.17
C SER A 286 -0.57 -0.38 46.20
N TYR A 287 0.13 -0.38 45.05
CA TYR A 287 1.50 0.11 44.97
C TYR A 287 1.60 1.62 45.27
N TRP A 288 0.75 2.42 44.63
CA TRP A 288 0.75 3.87 44.78
C TRP A 288 0.27 4.30 46.17
N GLN A 289 -0.66 3.55 46.77
CA GLN A 289 -1.04 3.76 48.16
C GLN A 289 0.15 3.56 49.10
N ALA A 290 0.91 2.47 48.93
CA ALA A 290 2.10 2.22 49.72
C ALA A 290 3.16 3.31 49.51
N TYR A 291 3.32 3.80 48.28
CA TYR A 291 4.22 4.87 47.93
C TYR A 291 3.86 6.19 48.63
N VAL A 292 2.61 6.64 48.53
CA VAL A 292 2.11 7.85 49.20
C VAL A 292 2.25 7.75 50.73
N ASN A 293 1.91 6.59 51.30
CA ASN A 293 2.03 6.37 52.75
C ASN A 293 3.49 6.45 53.21
N LEU A 294 4.42 5.87 52.45
CA LEU A 294 5.86 5.94 52.76
C LEU A 294 6.34 7.39 52.66
N TRP A 295 5.98 8.10 51.58
CA TRP A 295 6.34 9.49 51.38
C TRP A 295 5.83 10.40 52.51
N ALA A 296 4.59 10.19 52.98
CA ALA A 296 4.02 10.93 54.10
C ALA A 296 4.80 10.73 55.42
N LEU A 297 5.49 9.59 55.59
CA LEU A 297 6.30 9.29 56.77
C LEU A 297 7.75 9.78 56.64
N THR A 298 8.33 9.72 55.44
CA THR A 298 9.76 9.98 55.21
C THR A 298 10.05 11.40 54.70
N GLY A 299 9.06 12.05 54.09
CA GLY A 299 9.22 13.34 53.41
C GLY A 299 10.15 13.31 52.20
N LYS A 300 10.46 12.12 51.65
CA LYS A 300 11.37 11.93 50.51
C LYS A 300 10.78 10.95 49.51
N ILE A 301 10.93 11.29 48.23
CA ILE A 301 10.58 10.49 47.04
C ILE A 301 11.56 9.34 46.86
#